data_AF-A0A2V1BLE7-F1
#
_entry.id   AF-A0A2V1BLE7-F1
#
_cell.length_a   1.000
_cell.length_b   1.000
_cell.length_c   1.000
_cell.angle_alpha   90.00
_cell.angle_beta   90.00
_cell.angle_gamma   90.00
#
_symmetry.space_group_name_H-M   'P 1'
#
loop_
_entity.id
_entity.type
_entity.pdbx_description
1 polymer ?
#
loop_
_entity_poly.entity_id
_entity_poly.type
_entity_poly.pdbx_seq_one_letter_code
_entity_poly.pdbx_strand_id
1 'polypeptide(L)'
;MHTGKPFQWVEFDLVFKGHGAEIKPIEKSFEACPRVDRHFLKSSLKYCESDHDACREPQLSTPKDMRIIDLDSMSIVLAPENCRFCALSYVWGKVVEKWLTLTRENRSSLSNKNALVGAPLPRTVKDAMQLCVELGERYLWVDSLCIVQNDPMFQKQQIDIMDTIYAAAKFTIVAAAGNHANAGLPGISIWHRSTQRQTITIQDIEVSNTIPVMKDTVETSVWNSRGWT
;
A
#
# COMPACT_ATOMS: atom_id res chain seq x y z
N MET A 1 -34.98 -12.57 -16.79
CA MET A 1 -33.65 -13.20 -16.63
C MET A 1 -32.74 -12.66 -17.72
N HIS A 2 -31.56 -12.19 -17.29
CA HIS A 2 -30.36 -11.84 -18.06
C HIS A 2 -30.42 -10.70 -19.09
N THR A 3 -30.22 -9.48 -18.59
CA THR A 3 -29.62 -8.37 -19.34
C THR A 3 -28.11 -8.35 -19.02
N GLY A 4 -27.30 -8.90 -19.93
CA GLY A 4 -25.84 -8.81 -19.87
C GLY A 4 -25.38 -7.38 -20.18
N LYS A 5 -24.42 -6.88 -19.40
CA LYS A 5 -23.79 -5.57 -19.61
C LYS A 5 -23.03 -5.55 -20.95
N PRO A 6 -23.00 -4.41 -21.68
CA PRO A 6 -22.24 -4.29 -22.91
C PRO A 6 -20.74 -4.27 -22.61
N PHE A 7 -19.97 -5.08 -23.34
CA PHE A 7 -18.51 -5.01 -23.35
C PHE A 7 -18.09 -3.65 -23.92
N GLN A 8 -17.29 -2.89 -23.17
CA GLN A 8 -16.59 -1.71 -23.69
C GLN A 8 -15.41 -2.21 -24.52
N TRP A 9 -15.47 -2.00 -25.83
CA TRP A 9 -14.32 -2.11 -26.71
C TRP A 9 -13.36 -0.95 -26.41
N VAL A 10 -12.08 -1.24 -26.19
CA VAL A 10 -11.03 -0.25 -26.32
C VAL A 10 -10.60 -0.32 -27.78
N GLU A 11 -11.07 0.62 -28.58
CA GLU A 11 -10.70 0.76 -29.99
C GLU A 11 -9.25 1.26 -30.03
N PHE A 12 -8.31 0.36 -30.31
CA PHE A 12 -6.96 0.76 -30.72
C PHE A 12 -7.02 1.09 -32.21
N ASP A 13 -7.13 2.38 -32.55
CA ASP A 13 -6.91 2.86 -33.92
C ASP A 13 -5.43 2.72 -34.28
N LEU A 14 -4.99 1.49 -34.55
CA LEU A 14 -3.74 1.23 -35.24
C LEU A 14 -4.00 1.27 -36.75
N VAL A 15 -3.82 2.46 -37.33
CA VAL A 15 -3.88 2.65 -38.79
C VAL A 15 -2.63 2.01 -39.41
N PHE A 16 -2.71 0.73 -39.78
CA PHE A 16 -1.72 0.09 -40.64
C PHE A 16 -2.06 0.40 -42.10
N LYS A 17 -1.33 1.34 -42.72
CA LYS A 17 -1.32 1.48 -44.18
C LYS A 17 -0.50 0.34 -44.78
N GLY A 18 -1.16 -0.70 -45.31
CA GLY A 18 -0.46 -1.66 -46.18
C GLY A 18 -1.20 -2.96 -46.51
N HIS A 19 -1.65 -3.07 -47.77
CA HIS A 19 -1.80 -4.28 -48.59
C HIS A 19 -2.49 -5.53 -48.00
N GLY A 20 -3.79 -5.67 -48.31
CA GLY A 20 -4.34 -6.82 -49.05
C GLY A 20 -4.34 -8.23 -48.45
N ALA A 21 -3.81 -8.47 -47.25
CA ALA A 21 -3.89 -9.76 -46.57
C ALA A 21 -4.63 -9.60 -45.24
N GLU A 22 -5.70 -10.37 -45.02
CA GLU A 22 -6.35 -10.49 -43.71
C GLU A 22 -5.38 -11.15 -42.73
N ILE A 23 -4.72 -10.36 -41.89
CA ILE A 23 -3.86 -10.85 -40.81
C ILE A 23 -4.75 -11.12 -39.60
N LYS A 24 -4.80 -12.37 -39.13
CA LYS A 24 -5.47 -12.73 -37.87
C LYS A 24 -4.45 -12.65 -36.72
N PRO A 25 -4.63 -11.75 -35.73
CA PRO A 25 -3.76 -11.69 -34.57
C PRO A 25 -3.82 -12.99 -33.76
N ILE A 26 -2.67 -13.42 -33.24
CA ILE A 26 -2.60 -14.46 -32.21
C ILE A 26 -2.52 -13.76 -30.85
N GLU A 27 -3.60 -13.86 -30.07
CA GLU A 27 -3.66 -13.27 -28.73
C GLU A 27 -2.90 -14.14 -27.72
N LYS A 28 -1.99 -13.50 -26.96
CA LYS A 28 -1.33 -14.10 -25.79
C LYS A 28 -1.46 -13.15 -24.59
N SER A 29 -2.02 -13.63 -23.49
CA SER A 29 -2.09 -12.87 -22.24
C SER A 29 -1.04 -13.39 -21.25
N PHE A 30 -0.25 -12.47 -20.71
CA PHE A 30 0.67 -12.77 -19.61
C PHE A 30 0.20 -12.04 -18.34
N GLU A 31 0.06 -12.78 -17.25
CA GLU A 31 -0.19 -12.17 -15.94
C GLU A 31 1.10 -11.56 -15.40
N ALA A 32 1.03 -10.29 -14.96
CA ALA A 32 2.09 -9.72 -14.14
C ALA A 32 2.29 -10.60 -12.88
N CYS A 33 3.54 -10.77 -12.44
CA CYS A 33 3.87 -11.65 -11.30
C CYS A 33 2.86 -11.44 -10.15
N PRO A 34 2.14 -12.49 -9.71
CA PRO A 34 1.00 -12.34 -8.80
C PRO A 34 1.43 -11.93 -7.39
N ARG A 35 2.74 -11.99 -7.08
CA ARG A 35 3.32 -11.62 -5.81
C ARG A 35 4.28 -10.46 -5.97
N VAL A 36 4.36 -9.64 -4.94
CA VAL A 36 5.42 -8.63 -4.81
C VAL A 36 6.78 -9.34 -4.75
N ASP A 37 7.75 -8.86 -5.54
CA ASP A 37 9.13 -9.34 -5.46
C ASP A 37 9.79 -8.78 -4.19
N ARG A 38 9.84 -9.63 -3.16
CA ARG A 38 10.42 -9.30 -1.86
C ARG A 38 11.93 -9.18 -1.90
N HIS A 39 12.58 -9.95 -2.77
CA HIS A 39 14.03 -9.87 -2.91
C HIS A 39 14.41 -8.51 -3.50
N PHE A 40 13.67 -8.07 -4.51
CA PHE A 40 13.80 -6.72 -5.05
C PHE A 40 13.57 -5.65 -3.97
N LEU A 41 12.47 -5.72 -3.20
CA LEU A 41 12.22 -4.75 -2.13
C LEU A 41 13.35 -4.68 -1.10
N LYS A 42 13.80 -5.83 -0.59
CA LYS A 42 14.92 -5.89 0.37
C LYS A 42 16.21 -5.33 -0.21
N SER A 43 16.50 -5.67 -1.47
CA SER A 43 17.71 -5.20 -2.15
C SER A 43 17.68 -3.69 -2.39
N SER A 44 16.54 -3.16 -2.82
CA SER A 44 16.32 -1.72 -3.02
C SER A 44 16.40 -0.93 -1.72
N LEU A 45 15.82 -1.45 -0.62
CA LEU A 45 15.95 -0.82 0.69
C LEU A 45 17.40 -0.80 1.17
N LYS A 46 18.11 -1.92 1.04
CA LYS A 46 19.53 -2.01 1.39
C LYS A 46 20.37 -1.04 0.54
N TYR A 47 20.06 -0.90 -0.74
CA TYR A 47 20.73 0.04 -1.63
C TYR A 47 20.51 1.49 -1.19
N CYS A 48 19.28 1.93 -0.90
CA CYS A 48 19.02 3.28 -0.39
C CYS A 48 19.80 3.56 0.91
N GLU A 49 19.80 2.63 1.87
CA GLU A 49 20.58 2.79 3.11
C GLU A 49 22.09 2.82 2.89
N SER A 50 22.60 2.16 1.84
CA SER A 50 24.03 2.02 1.60
C SER A 50 24.60 2.95 0.55
N ASP A 51 23.79 3.68 -0.22
CA ASP A 51 24.29 4.48 -1.35
C ASP A 51 23.70 5.90 -1.40
N HIS A 52 22.62 6.17 -0.68
CA HIS A 52 22.03 7.51 -0.63
C HIS A 52 22.30 8.19 0.72
N ASP A 53 23.09 9.26 0.70
CA ASP A 53 23.40 10.03 1.91
C ASP A 53 22.14 10.62 2.57
N ALA A 54 21.18 11.08 1.76
CA ALA A 54 19.88 11.55 2.25
C ALA A 54 19.03 10.43 2.92
N CYS A 55 19.22 9.16 2.55
CA CYS A 55 18.59 8.02 3.22
C CYS A 55 19.33 7.59 4.51
N ARG A 56 20.60 7.99 4.66
CA ARG A 56 21.48 7.60 5.79
C ARG A 56 21.39 8.55 6.98
N GLU A 57 20.97 9.80 6.77
CA GLU A 57 20.84 10.75 7.86
C GLU A 57 19.94 10.19 8.97
N PRO A 58 20.29 10.43 10.25
CA PRO A 58 19.51 9.91 11.37
C PRO A 58 18.09 10.42 11.23
N GLN A 59 17.20 9.48 10.92
CA GLN A 59 15.77 9.68 10.87
C GLN A 59 15.35 10.46 12.13
N LEU A 60 14.62 11.54 11.91
CA LEU A 60 14.10 12.45 12.94
C LEU A 60 13.74 11.68 14.21
N SER A 61 14.13 12.22 15.37
CA SER A 61 13.83 11.59 16.66
C SER A 61 12.35 11.23 16.74
N THR A 62 12.06 10.00 17.15
CA THR A 62 10.69 9.50 17.30
C THR A 62 9.85 10.51 18.09
N PRO A 63 8.72 11.01 17.54
CA PRO A 63 7.91 12.00 18.24
C PRO A 63 7.50 11.54 19.63
N LYS A 64 7.49 12.49 20.58
CA LYS A 64 7.15 12.19 21.97
C LYS A 64 5.73 11.63 22.08
N ASP A 65 5.56 10.62 22.93
CA ASP A 65 4.29 9.93 23.19
C ASP A 65 3.65 9.24 21.97
N MET A 66 4.40 9.09 20.87
CA MET A 66 3.96 8.35 19.69
C MET A 66 3.70 6.89 20.05
N ARG A 67 2.64 6.32 19.48
CA ARG A 67 2.35 4.89 19.58
C ARG A 67 2.73 4.19 18.31
N ILE A 68 3.01 2.90 18.47
CA ILE A 68 3.40 2.08 17.36
C ILE A 68 2.94 0.64 17.54
N ILE A 69 2.69 -0.05 16.43
CA ILE A 69 2.44 -1.48 16.46
C ILE A 69 3.80 -2.18 16.56
N ASP A 70 3.97 -2.97 17.61
CA ASP A 70 5.07 -3.93 17.72
C ASP A 70 4.60 -5.27 17.12
N LEU A 71 5.18 -5.63 15.98
CA LEU A 71 4.82 -6.82 15.21
C LEU A 71 5.30 -8.11 15.90
N ASP A 72 6.27 -8.04 16.81
CA ASP A 72 6.74 -9.20 17.56
C ASP A 72 5.75 -9.57 18.68
N SER A 73 5.26 -8.56 19.41
CA SER A 73 4.29 -8.75 20.49
C SER A 73 2.84 -8.67 20.04
N MET A 74 2.59 -8.29 18.78
CA MET A 74 1.25 -8.07 18.21
C MET A 74 0.40 -7.17 19.11
N SER A 75 0.96 -6.03 19.51
CA SER A 75 0.34 -5.05 20.43
C SER A 75 0.72 -3.61 20.08
N ILE A 76 -0.01 -2.65 20.63
CA ILE A 76 0.26 -1.21 20.45
C ILE A 76 1.03 -0.69 21.66
N VAL A 77 2.27 -0.28 21.45
CA VAL A 77 3.17 0.18 22.51
C VAL A 77 3.52 1.66 22.34
N LEU A 78 4.06 2.29 23.40
CA LEU A 78 4.78 3.55 23.23
C LEU A 78 6.03 3.29 22.39
N ALA A 79 6.25 4.13 21.39
CA ALA A 79 7.41 4.01 20.52
C ALA A 79 8.68 4.18 21.36
N PRO A 80 9.61 3.20 21.34
CA PRO A 80 10.90 3.35 22.02
C PRO A 80 11.68 4.54 21.46
N GLU A 81 12.57 5.11 22.27
CA GLU A 81 13.44 6.20 21.81
C GLU A 81 14.27 5.75 20.60
N ASN A 82 14.27 6.58 19.55
CA ASN A 82 14.98 6.34 18.29
C ASN A 82 14.63 4.98 17.64
N CYS A 83 13.41 4.48 17.84
CA CYS A 83 12.99 3.24 17.20
C CYS A 83 12.88 3.43 15.69
N ARG A 84 13.36 2.44 14.94
CA ARG A 84 13.19 2.40 13.49
C ARG A 84 11.83 1.80 13.16
N PHE A 85 11.05 2.48 12.33
CA PHE A 85 9.71 2.02 11.99
C PHE A 85 9.33 2.29 10.54
N CYS A 86 8.31 1.56 10.08
CA CYS A 86 7.65 1.78 8.81
C CYS A 86 6.33 2.51 9.05
N ALA A 87 5.84 3.27 8.06
CA ALA A 87 4.51 3.86 8.11
C ALA A 87 3.60 3.28 7.03
N LEU A 88 2.29 3.25 7.29
CA LEU A 88 1.26 2.92 6.29
C LEU A 88 0.46 4.18 5.95
N SER A 89 0.43 4.54 4.66
CA SER A 89 -0.44 5.58 4.12
C SER A 89 -1.51 4.94 3.22
N TYR A 90 -2.77 5.11 3.59
CA TYR A 90 -3.90 4.46 2.92
C TYR A 90 -5.20 5.26 3.05
N VAL A 91 -6.16 4.96 2.19
CA VAL A 91 -7.49 5.59 2.23
C VAL A 91 -8.41 4.77 3.13
N TRP A 92 -9.06 5.42 4.10
CA TRP A 92 -10.06 4.75 4.95
C TRP A 92 -11.34 4.44 4.17
N GLY A 93 -11.83 5.39 3.37
CA GLY A 93 -13.04 5.26 2.55
C GLY A 93 -14.34 5.31 3.36
N LYS A 94 -15.49 5.18 2.67
CA LYS A 94 -16.81 5.04 3.31
C LYS A 94 -17.06 3.59 3.67
N VAL A 95 -16.41 3.10 4.72
CA VAL A 95 -16.55 1.70 5.11
C VAL A 95 -17.72 1.56 6.09
N VAL A 96 -18.58 0.58 5.81
CA VAL A 96 -19.86 0.33 6.50
C VAL A 96 -19.66 -0.42 7.82
N GLU A 97 -18.59 -1.21 7.93
CA GLU A 97 -18.29 -2.03 9.11
C GLU A 97 -17.34 -1.30 10.07
N LYS A 98 -17.61 -1.39 11.37
CA LYS A 98 -16.67 -0.89 12.39
C LYS A 98 -15.47 -1.85 12.49
N TRP A 99 -14.27 -1.35 12.27
CA TRP A 99 -13.02 -2.05 12.61
C TRP A 99 -12.38 -1.48 13.87
N LEU A 100 -11.41 -2.20 14.40
CA LEU A 100 -10.66 -1.76 15.57
C LEU A 100 -9.89 -0.47 15.27
N THR A 101 -10.15 0.56 16.06
CA THR A 101 -9.39 1.81 16.09
C THR A 101 -8.92 2.08 17.51
N LEU A 102 -7.84 2.84 17.68
CA LEU A 102 -7.37 3.21 19.00
C LEU A 102 -8.29 4.28 19.61
N THR A 103 -8.76 4.01 20.82
CA THR A 103 -9.56 4.93 21.63
C THR A 103 -8.94 5.07 23.02
N ARG A 104 -9.36 6.08 23.79
CA ARG A 104 -8.89 6.25 25.17
C ARG A 104 -9.20 5.02 26.04
N GLU A 105 -10.34 4.38 25.79
CA GLU A 105 -10.87 3.26 26.58
C GLU A 105 -10.15 1.94 26.28
N ASN A 106 -9.76 1.71 25.02
CA ASN A 106 -9.10 0.47 24.62
C ASN A 106 -7.56 0.56 24.60
N ARG A 107 -6.98 1.75 24.79
CA ARG A 107 -5.51 1.95 24.78
C ARG A 107 -4.77 0.97 25.69
N SER A 108 -5.25 0.80 26.92
CA SER A 108 -4.60 -0.07 27.90
C SER A 108 -4.70 -1.54 27.51
N SER A 109 -5.85 -1.99 26.99
CA SER A 109 -6.02 -3.38 26.57
C SER A 109 -5.22 -3.68 25.30
N LEU A 110 -5.12 -2.72 24.38
CA LEU A 110 -4.31 -2.84 23.16
C LEU A 110 -2.81 -2.84 23.40
N SER A 111 -2.36 -2.43 24.59
CA SER A 111 -0.96 -2.52 25.01
C SER A 111 -0.55 -3.93 25.46
N ASN A 112 -1.52 -4.81 25.74
CA ASN A 112 -1.25 -6.17 26.16
C ASN A 112 -0.67 -7.00 25.02
N LYS A 113 0.27 -7.90 25.33
CA LYS A 113 0.81 -8.85 24.36
C LYS A 113 -0.32 -9.63 23.69
N ASN A 114 -0.22 -9.78 22.37
CA ASN A 114 -1.19 -10.42 21.48
C ASN A 114 -2.56 -9.73 21.37
N ALA A 115 -2.71 -8.48 21.82
CA ALA A 115 -4.00 -7.77 21.74
C ALA A 115 -4.52 -7.57 20.31
N LEU A 116 -3.65 -7.57 19.30
CA LEU A 116 -4.02 -7.47 17.89
C LEU A 116 -4.29 -8.84 17.25
N VAL A 117 -3.99 -9.94 17.94
CA VAL A 117 -4.25 -11.30 17.43
C VAL A 117 -5.76 -11.54 17.40
N GLY A 118 -6.30 -11.80 16.22
CA GLY A 118 -7.75 -11.98 16.02
C GLY A 118 -8.55 -10.68 16.04
N ALA A 119 -7.91 -9.52 16.18
CA ALA A 119 -8.60 -8.23 16.14
C ALA A 119 -9.23 -7.98 14.76
N PRO A 120 -10.38 -7.28 14.70
CA PRO A 120 -11.02 -6.90 13.45
C PRO A 120 -10.23 -5.75 12.80
N LEU A 121 -9.12 -6.08 12.16
CA LEU A 121 -8.29 -5.13 11.41
C LEU A 121 -8.67 -5.09 9.93
N PRO A 122 -8.63 -3.91 9.28
CA PRO A 122 -8.84 -3.81 7.85
C PRO A 122 -7.81 -4.62 7.06
N ARG A 123 -8.19 -5.09 5.87
CA ARG A 123 -7.30 -5.91 5.03
C ARG A 123 -6.01 -5.17 4.66
N THR A 124 -6.07 -3.89 4.31
CA THR A 124 -4.87 -3.11 3.96
C THR A 124 -3.88 -3.04 5.13
N VAL A 125 -4.37 -2.95 6.37
CA VAL A 125 -3.54 -2.96 7.57
C VAL A 125 -2.91 -4.33 7.79
N LYS A 126 -3.69 -5.41 7.66
CA LYS A 126 -3.17 -6.79 7.78
C LYS A 126 -2.07 -7.09 6.77
N ASP A 127 -2.28 -6.67 5.52
CA ASP A 127 -1.30 -6.84 4.45
C ASP A 127 -0.02 -6.04 4.72
N ALA A 128 -0.15 -4.81 5.23
CA ALA A 128 1.00 -4.00 5.60
C ALA A 128 1.80 -4.64 6.75
N MET A 129 1.13 -5.15 7.79
CA MET A 129 1.77 -5.88 8.88
C MET A 129 2.53 -7.10 8.35
N GLN A 130 1.90 -7.89 7.47
CA GLN A 130 2.54 -9.05 6.84
C GLN A 130 3.77 -8.65 6.03
N LEU A 131 3.67 -7.60 5.20
CA LEU A 131 4.78 -7.11 4.39
C LEU A 131 5.96 -6.65 5.28
N CYS A 132 5.69 -5.91 6.36
CA CYS A 132 6.74 -5.49 7.30
C CYS A 132 7.46 -6.69 7.92
N VAL A 133 6.74 -7.70 8.42
CA VAL A 133 7.35 -8.93 8.95
C VAL A 133 8.20 -9.63 7.89
N GLU A 134 7.68 -9.75 6.65
CA GLU A 134 8.42 -10.37 5.55
C GLU A 134 9.68 -9.60 5.14
N LEU A 135 9.68 -8.26 5.31
CA LEU A 135 10.83 -7.39 5.10
C LEU A 135 11.83 -7.39 6.26
N GLY A 136 11.46 -7.94 7.42
CA GLY A 136 12.30 -7.97 8.63
C GLY A 136 12.16 -6.71 9.50
N GLU A 137 11.04 -6.00 9.37
CA GLU A 137 10.74 -4.79 10.12
C GLU A 137 9.83 -5.12 11.31
N ARG A 138 10.14 -4.55 12.47
CA ARG A 138 9.43 -4.83 13.72
C ARG A 138 8.29 -3.86 14.01
N TYR A 139 8.49 -2.58 13.68
CA TYR A 139 7.58 -1.52 14.09
C TYR A 139 6.84 -0.93 12.90
N LEU A 140 5.51 -0.83 13.02
CA LEU A 140 4.64 -0.26 12.00
C LEU A 140 3.74 0.81 12.61
N TRP A 141 3.77 2.00 12.05
CA TRP A 141 2.85 3.08 12.38
C TRP A 141 1.64 3.05 11.43
N VAL A 142 0.45 3.09 12.02
CA VAL A 142 -0.85 3.12 11.32
C VAL A 142 -1.74 4.13 12.02
N ASP A 143 -2.16 5.17 11.30
CA ASP A 143 -2.96 6.29 11.82
C ASP A 143 -4.13 5.85 12.72
N SER A 144 -4.96 4.92 12.25
CA SER A 144 -6.17 4.44 12.92
C SER A 144 -5.90 3.66 14.22
N LEU A 145 -4.69 3.16 14.40
CA LEU A 145 -4.27 2.34 15.54
C LEU A 145 -3.24 3.03 16.44
N CYS A 146 -2.57 4.07 15.95
CA CYS A 146 -1.52 4.79 16.67
C CYS A 146 -2.00 6.16 17.17
N ILE A 147 -3.05 6.72 16.56
CA ILE A 147 -3.70 7.97 16.99
C ILE A 147 -5.00 7.64 17.71
N VAL A 148 -5.24 8.28 18.85
CA VAL A 148 -6.49 8.17 19.62
C VAL A 148 -7.61 8.86 18.84
N GLN A 149 -8.57 8.08 18.32
CA GLN A 149 -9.58 8.56 17.37
C GLN A 149 -10.78 9.25 18.01
N ASN A 150 -11.06 8.98 19.28
CA ASN A 150 -12.20 9.56 20.01
C ASN A 150 -11.82 10.78 20.88
N ASP A 151 -10.69 11.42 20.57
CA ASP A 151 -10.18 12.58 21.28
C ASP A 151 -9.77 13.66 20.27
N PRO A 152 -10.65 14.62 19.95
CA PRO A 152 -10.40 15.61 18.91
C PRO A 152 -9.16 16.49 19.18
N MET A 153 -8.86 16.78 20.44
CA MET A 153 -7.69 17.59 20.81
C MET A 153 -6.40 16.81 20.53
N PHE A 154 -6.35 15.55 20.96
CA PHE A 154 -5.20 14.69 20.71
C PHE A 154 -5.04 14.35 19.23
N GLN A 155 -6.14 14.09 18.53
CA GLN A 155 -6.16 13.83 17.10
C GLN A 155 -5.57 15.01 16.33
N LYS A 156 -5.98 16.24 16.65
CA LYS A 156 -5.42 17.44 16.02
C LYS A 156 -3.91 17.55 16.24
N GLN A 157 -3.45 17.39 17.48
CA GLN A 157 -2.02 17.43 17.79
C GLN A 157 -1.21 16.38 17.02
N GLN A 158 -1.76 15.17 16.84
CA GLN A 158 -1.10 14.11 16.08
C GLN A 158 -1.12 14.39 14.58
N ILE A 159 -2.20 14.96 14.05
CA ILE A 159 -2.28 15.39 12.64
C ILE A 159 -1.24 16.48 12.36
N ASP A 160 -1.07 17.44 13.28
CA ASP A 160 -0.10 18.53 13.14
C ASP A 160 1.36 18.05 13.08
N ILE A 161 1.65 16.80 13.48
CA ILE A 161 3.00 16.18 13.41
C ILE A 161 3.07 15.00 12.44
N MET A 162 2.03 14.75 11.65
CA MET A 162 2.00 13.60 10.72
C MET A 162 3.11 13.69 9.66
N ASP A 163 3.42 14.89 9.20
CA ASP A 163 4.54 15.16 8.29
C ASP A 163 5.86 14.67 8.88
N THR A 164 6.09 14.95 10.16
CA THR A 164 7.27 14.55 10.93
C THR A 164 7.29 13.03 11.11
N ILE A 165 6.15 12.39 11.37
CA ILE A 165 6.04 10.93 11.49
C ILE A 165 6.41 10.25 10.17
N TYR A 166 5.88 10.72 9.04
CA TYR A 166 6.21 10.15 7.73
C TYR A 166 7.66 10.41 7.33
N ALA A 167 8.20 11.59 7.64
CA ALA A 167 9.61 11.92 7.40
C ALA A 167 10.57 11.11 8.28
N ALA A 168 10.13 10.72 9.48
CA ALA A 168 10.87 9.87 10.43
C ALA A 168 10.70 8.37 10.18
N ALA A 169 9.91 7.96 9.19
CA ALA A 169 9.70 6.55 8.85
C ALA A 169 10.80 6.07 7.91
N LYS A 170 11.31 4.86 8.17
CA LYS A 170 12.32 4.20 7.33
C LYS A 170 11.85 4.13 5.87
N PHE A 171 10.60 3.76 5.70
CA PHE A 171 9.86 3.87 4.45
C PHE A 171 8.35 3.90 4.75
N THR A 172 7.60 4.40 3.78
CA THR A 172 6.14 4.45 3.84
C THR A 172 5.55 3.49 2.80
N ILE A 173 4.69 2.59 3.26
CA ILE A 173 3.87 1.74 2.39
C ILE A 173 2.69 2.58 1.93
N VAL A 174 2.58 2.80 0.62
CA VAL A 174 1.49 3.59 0.02
C VAL A 174 0.47 2.65 -0.65
N ALA A 175 -0.75 2.63 -0.14
CA ALA A 175 -1.85 1.81 -0.67
C ALA A 175 -2.62 2.53 -1.80
N ALA A 176 -1.90 2.99 -2.84
CA ALA A 176 -2.47 3.78 -3.94
C ALA A 176 -3.52 3.05 -4.78
N ALA A 177 -3.45 1.72 -4.86
CA ALA A 177 -4.40 0.89 -5.62
C ALA A 177 -5.78 0.74 -4.94
N GLY A 178 -5.91 1.12 -3.67
CA GLY A 178 -7.13 0.97 -2.89
C GLY A 178 -7.86 2.30 -2.67
N ASN A 179 -9.20 2.25 -2.67
CA ASN A 179 -10.05 3.41 -2.36
C ASN A 179 -10.70 3.32 -0.95
N HIS A 180 -10.37 2.29 -0.17
CA HIS A 180 -10.88 2.08 1.19
C HIS A 180 -9.99 1.14 2.02
N ALA A 181 -10.18 1.12 3.35
CA ALA A 181 -9.34 0.39 4.30
C ALA A 181 -9.29 -1.14 4.08
N ASN A 182 -10.33 -1.70 3.47
CA ASN A 182 -10.44 -3.13 3.18
C ASN A 182 -9.97 -3.54 1.77
N ALA A 183 -9.35 -2.63 1.01
CA ALA A 183 -8.94 -2.92 -0.37
C ALA A 183 -7.79 -3.94 -0.43
N GLY A 184 -6.92 -3.94 0.58
CA GLY A 184 -5.71 -4.77 0.61
C GLY A 184 -4.56 -4.17 -0.18
N LEU A 185 -3.41 -4.84 -0.09
CA LEU A 185 -2.21 -4.55 -0.89
C LEU A 185 -2.05 -5.65 -1.95
N PRO A 186 -2.16 -5.30 -3.26
CA PRO A 186 -2.01 -6.27 -4.33
C PRO A 186 -0.68 -7.03 -4.27
N GLY A 187 -0.75 -8.36 -4.24
CA GLY A 187 0.41 -9.25 -4.22
C GLY A 187 1.00 -9.57 -2.85
N ILE A 188 0.31 -9.24 -1.74
CA ILE A 188 0.66 -9.66 -0.37
C ILE A 188 -0.17 -10.88 0.09
N SER A 189 -1.44 -10.67 0.52
CA SER A 189 -2.26 -11.76 1.06
C SER A 189 -3.15 -12.45 0.01
N ILE A 190 -3.91 -11.72 -0.83
CA ILE A 190 -4.77 -12.33 -1.87
C ILE A 190 -5.24 -11.38 -3.02
N TRP A 191 -5.40 -12.00 -4.20
CA TRP A 191 -5.88 -11.62 -5.55
C TRP A 191 -4.93 -10.87 -6.51
N HIS A 192 -4.89 -11.43 -7.72
CA HIS A 192 -4.00 -11.18 -8.85
C HIS A 192 -3.76 -9.69 -9.09
N ARG A 193 -2.51 -9.31 -9.40
CA ARG A 193 -2.27 -8.06 -10.13
C ARG A 193 -3.08 -8.17 -11.41
N SER A 194 -4.25 -7.53 -11.47
CA SER A 194 -5.17 -7.66 -12.61
C SER A 194 -4.65 -6.94 -13.86
N THR A 195 -3.43 -6.40 -13.81
CA THR A 195 -2.78 -5.86 -15.00
C THR A 195 -2.31 -7.03 -15.86
N GLN A 196 -3.21 -7.49 -16.71
CA GLN A 196 -2.85 -8.38 -17.80
C GLN A 196 -2.01 -7.58 -18.78
N ARG A 197 -0.76 -8.03 -18.97
CA ARG A 197 0.00 -7.60 -20.12
C ARG A 197 -0.58 -8.36 -21.30
N GLN A 198 -1.43 -7.68 -22.05
CA GLN A 198 -1.97 -8.21 -23.29
C GLN A 198 -0.92 -8.03 -24.34
N THR A 199 -0.54 -9.13 -24.97
CA THR A 199 0.45 -9.14 -26.02
C THR A 199 -0.17 -9.75 -27.27
N ILE A 200 -0.08 -9.03 -28.38
CA ILE A 200 -0.49 -9.52 -29.69
C ILE A 200 0.76 -9.69 -30.53
N THR A 201 0.85 -10.82 -31.21
CA THR A 201 1.86 -11.01 -32.24
C THR A 201 1.24 -10.65 -33.59
N ILE A 202 1.79 -9.64 -34.25
CA ILE A 202 1.45 -9.28 -35.63
C ILE A 202 2.67 -9.63 -36.48
N GLN A 203 2.55 -10.70 -37.28
CA GLN A 203 3.68 -11.31 -38.00
C GLN A 203 4.81 -11.75 -37.04
N ASP A 204 5.97 -11.09 -37.08
CA ASP A 204 7.14 -11.36 -36.22
C ASP A 204 7.34 -10.29 -35.13
N ILE A 205 6.41 -9.33 -35.02
CA ILE A 205 6.49 -8.24 -34.04
C ILE A 205 5.56 -8.53 -32.87
N GLU A 206 6.14 -8.53 -31.67
CA GLU A 206 5.42 -8.65 -30.42
C GLU A 206 5.02 -7.26 -29.89
N VAL A 207 3.73 -6.97 -29.88
CA VAL A 207 3.17 -5.69 -29.40
C VAL A 207 2.45 -5.95 -28.09
N SER A 208 2.75 -5.18 -27.04
CA SER A 208 2.01 -5.28 -25.77
C SER A 208 1.35 -3.96 -25.41
N ASN A 209 0.24 -4.04 -24.65
CA ASN A 209 -0.25 -2.87 -23.94
C ASN A 209 0.82 -2.33 -22.98
N THR A 210 0.84 -1.02 -22.80
CA THR A 210 1.63 -0.38 -21.75
C THR A 210 0.91 -0.61 -20.42
N ILE A 211 1.62 -1.20 -19.46
CA ILE A 211 1.21 -1.14 -18.06
C ILE A 211 1.25 0.35 -17.67
N PRO A 212 0.19 0.90 -17.04
CA PRO A 212 0.19 2.29 -16.60
C PRO A 212 1.46 2.61 -15.84
N VAL A 213 2.08 3.75 -16.17
CA VAL A 213 3.27 4.20 -15.46
C VAL A 213 2.89 4.40 -13.99
N MET A 214 3.79 4.03 -13.08
CA MET A 214 3.57 4.17 -11.64
C MET A 214 3.10 5.58 -11.26
N LYS A 215 3.69 6.60 -11.91
CA LYS A 215 3.35 8.02 -11.75
C LYS A 215 1.87 8.28 -12.04
N ASP A 216 1.38 7.90 -13.22
CA ASP A 216 -0.01 8.12 -13.62
C ASP A 216 -1.00 7.39 -12.70
N THR A 217 -0.63 6.19 -12.25
CA THR A 217 -1.44 5.39 -11.33
C THR A 217 -1.57 6.06 -9.96
N VAL A 218 -0.47 6.65 -9.47
CA VAL A 218 -0.47 7.41 -8.22
C VAL A 218 -1.25 8.71 -8.39
N GLU A 219 -0.98 9.48 -9.44
CA GLU A 219 -1.57 10.81 -9.67
C GLU A 219 -3.10 10.76 -9.76
N THR A 220 -3.65 9.71 -10.38
CA THR A 220 -5.09 9.51 -10.56
C THR A 220 -5.78 8.78 -9.40
N SER A 221 -5.02 8.35 -8.38
CA SER A 221 -5.56 7.58 -7.26
C SER A 221 -6.40 8.44 -6.30
N VAL A 222 -7.39 7.82 -5.64
CA VAL A 222 -8.13 8.42 -4.51
C VAL A 222 -7.20 8.76 -3.35
N TRP A 223 -6.07 8.05 -3.24
CA TRP A 223 -5.04 8.34 -2.26
C TRP A 223 -4.42 9.73 -2.50
N ASN A 224 -4.02 10.04 -3.73
CA ASN A 224 -3.34 11.29 -4.10
C ASN A 224 -4.25 12.53 -4.10
N SER A 225 -5.57 12.36 -4.01
CA SER A 225 -6.49 13.49 -3.85
C SER A 225 -6.60 14.01 -2.40
N ARG A 226 -5.75 13.53 -1.49
CA ARG A 226 -5.82 13.84 -0.04
C ARG A 226 -4.64 14.70 0.38
N GLY A 227 -4.87 15.63 1.32
CA GLY A 227 -3.87 16.62 1.74
C GLY A 227 -2.67 16.11 2.56
N TRP A 228 -2.51 14.80 2.73
CA TRP A 228 -1.40 14.20 3.48
C TRP A 228 -0.62 13.18 2.63
N THR A 229 -0.52 13.51 1.35
CA THR A 229 0.32 12.87 0.32
C THR A 229 1.25 13.91 -0.26
#